data_AF-A0A662LLS3-F1
#
_entry.id   AF-A0A662LLS3-F1
#
_cell.length_a   1.000
_cell.length_b   1.000
_cell.length_c   1.000
_cell.angle_alpha   90.00
_cell.angle_beta   90.00
_cell.angle_gamma   90.00
#
_symmetry.space_group_name_H-M   'P 1'
#
loop_
_entity.id
_entity.type
_entity.pdbx_description
1 polymer ?
#
loop_
_entity_poly.entity_id
_entity_poly.type
_entity_poly.pdbx_seq_one_letter_code
_entity_poly.pdbx_strand_id
1 'polypeptide(L)' 'MKTKWKSIAYWDKGVSTGNSKNVSVDTHSTEEMAQAVADALLIEGLGGERKIFPIKTRVEKVIIL' A
#
# COMPACT_ATOMS: atom_id res chain seq x y z
N MET A 1 6.98 21.73 -6.90
CA MET A 1 7.47 20.60 -6.08
C MET A 1 6.63 20.42 -4.83
N LYS A 2 5.75 19.42 -4.83
CA LYS A 2 5.06 18.95 -3.63
C LYS A 2 5.58 17.56 -3.27
N THR A 3 5.91 17.37 -1.99
CA THR A 3 6.22 16.05 -1.45
C THR A 3 4.92 15.28 -1.25
N LYS A 4 4.89 14.05 -1.74
CA LYS A 4 3.84 13.07 -1.47
C LYS A 4 4.49 11.77 -0.99
N TRP A 5 3.66 10.89 -0.46
CA TRP A 5 4.08 9.60 0.06
C TRP A 5 3.23 8.50 -0.55
N LYS A 6 3.79 7.33 -0.76
CA LYS A 6 3.06 6.19 -1.30
C LYS A 6 3.05 5.04 -0.31
N SER A 7 1.89 4.42 -0.09
CA SER A 7 1.78 3.10 0.52
C SER A 7 1.73 2.07 -0.59
N ILE A 8 2.60 1.07 -0.51
CA ILE A 8 2.73 0.04 -1.55
C ILE A 8 2.57 -1.32 -0.90
N ALA A 9 1.59 -2.08 -1.36
CA ALA A 9 1.32 -3.44 -0.89
C ALA A 9 1.60 -4.44 -2.01
N TYR A 10 2.38 -5.48 -1.71
CA TYR A 10 2.67 -6.57 -2.62
C TYR A 10 1.83 -7.77 -2.25
N TRP A 11 1.14 -8.34 -3.21
CA TRP A 11 0.17 -9.39 -3.00
C TRP A 11 0.59 -10.69 -3.66
N ASP A 12 0.01 -11.79 -3.18
CA ASP A 12 0.09 -13.06 -3.88
C ASP A 12 -0.61 -12.98 -5.25
N LYS A 13 -0.25 -13.87 -6.18
CA LYS A 13 -0.78 -13.92 -7.54
C LYS A 13 -2.30 -14.16 -7.59
N GLY A 14 -2.88 -14.70 -6.52
CA GLY A 14 -4.32 -14.90 -6.41
C GLY A 14 -5.13 -13.62 -6.14
N VAL A 15 -4.48 -12.51 -5.76
CA VAL A 15 -5.17 -11.25 -5.41
C VAL A 15 -5.21 -10.34 -6.64
N SER A 16 -6.41 -10.04 -7.13
CA SER A 16 -6.58 -9.13 -8.27
C SER A 16 -6.32 -7.68 -7.83
N THR A 17 -5.22 -7.10 -8.29
CA THR A 17 -4.85 -5.70 -8.02
C THR A 17 -5.03 -4.79 -9.24
N GLY A 18 -5.65 -5.31 -10.31
CA GLY A 18 -5.83 -4.57 -11.56
C GLY A 18 -4.53 -4.27 -12.33
N ASN A 19 -3.41 -4.93 -12.00
CA ASN A 19 -2.15 -4.80 -12.71
C ASN A 19 -1.32 -6.10 -12.69
N SER A 20 -0.38 -6.22 -13.63
CA SER A 20 0.43 -7.44 -13.81
C SER A 20 1.46 -7.71 -12.71
N LYS A 21 1.67 -6.76 -11.79
CA LYS A 21 2.68 -6.88 -10.72
C LYS A 21 2.10 -7.39 -9.41
N ASN A 22 0.78 -7.52 -9.29
CA ASN A 22 0.09 -7.80 -8.02
C ASN A 22 0.50 -6.81 -6.93
N VAL A 23 0.51 -5.52 -7.28
CA VAL A 23 0.89 -4.44 -6.37
C VAL A 23 -0.23 -3.41 -6.29
N SER A 24 -0.66 -3.05 -5.08
CA SER A 24 -1.51 -1.87 -4.88
C SER A 24 -0.64 -0.67 -4.49
N VAL A 25 -0.94 0.49 -5.03
CA VAL A 25 -0.19 1.73 -4.78
C VAL A 25 -1.16 2.88 -4.54
N ASP A 26 -1.14 3.44 -3.34
CA ASP A 26 -1.94 4.63 -2.98
C ASP A 26 -1.03 5.81 -2.66
N THR A 27 -1.49 7.03 -2.94
CA THR A 27 -0.72 8.26 -2.73
C THR A 27 -1.35 9.12 -1.64
N HIS A 28 -0.50 9.62 -0.74
CA HIS A 28 -0.86 10.29 0.51
C HIS A 28 -0.15 11.63 0.66
N SER A 29 -0.72 12.50 1.49
CA SER A 29 -0.14 13.82 1.76
C SER A 29 1.01 13.78 2.77
N THR A 30 1.02 12.83 3.71
CA THR A 30 2.07 12.68 4.73
C THR A 30 2.58 11.25 4.81
N GLU A 31 3.75 11.06 5.43
CA GLU A 31 4.37 9.75 5.64
C GLU A 31 3.51 8.90 6.57
N GLU A 32 2.98 9.51 7.63
CA GLU A 32 2.16 8.87 8.65
C GLU A 32 0.87 8.29 8.06
N MET A 33 0.25 8.99 7.10
CA MET A 33 -0.93 8.48 6.39
C MET A 33 -0.57 7.24 5.56
N ALA A 34 0.56 7.26 4.86
CA ALA A 34 1.01 6.11 4.08
C ALA A 34 1.38 4.92 4.98
N GLN A 35 2.03 5.20 6.11
CA GLN A 35 2.42 4.18 7.09
C GLN A 35 1.19 3.57 7.77
N ALA A 36 0.21 4.38 8.16
CA ALA A 36 -1.04 3.89 8.77
C ALA A 36 -1.78 2.91 7.85
N VAL A 37 -1.81 3.17 6.54
CA VAL A 37 -2.39 2.22 5.57
C VAL A 37 -1.55 0.95 5.46
N ALA A 38 -0.23 1.06 5.39
CA ALA A 38 0.67 -0.09 5.34
C ALA A 38 0.54 -0.99 6.59
N ASP A 39 0.45 -0.39 7.77
CA ASP A 39 0.29 -1.08 9.05
C ASP A 39 -1.09 -1.72 9.16
N ALA A 40 -2.15 -0.99 8.80
CA ALA A 40 -3.52 -1.53 8.79
C ALA A 40 -3.63 -2.75 7.88
N LEU A 41 -3.00 -2.74 6.70
CA LEU A 41 -2.98 -3.90 5.80
C LEU A 41 -2.22 -5.10 6.38
N LEU A 42 -1.16 -4.88 7.15
CA LEU A 42 -0.42 -5.96 7.80
C LEU A 42 -1.19 -6.57 8.99
N ILE A 43 -1.98 -5.76 9.70
CA ILE A 43 -2.72 -6.19 10.89
C ILE A 43 -4.09 -6.77 10.52
N GLU A 44 -4.84 -6.09 9.66
CA GLU A 44 -6.25 -6.37 9.37
C GLU A 44 -6.48 -7.03 8.01
N GLY A 45 -5.46 -7.07 7.15
CA GLY A 45 -5.59 -7.59 5.79
C GLY A 45 -6.45 -6.73 4.88
N LEU A 46 -6.62 -7.17 3.63
CA LEU A 46 -7.43 -6.48 2.63
C LEU A 46 -8.89 -6.36 3.11
N GLY A 47 -9.42 -5.14 3.11
CA GLY A 47 -10.81 -4.85 3.50
C GLY A 47 -11.11 -5.00 4.99
N GLY A 48 -10.13 -5.30 5.84
CA GLY A 48 -10.32 -5.49 7.27
C GLY A 48 -10.92 -6.84 7.68
N GLU A 49 -11.03 -7.79 6.75
CA GLU A 49 -11.62 -9.11 7.03
C GLU A 49 -10.63 -10.14 7.59
N ARG A 50 -9.33 -9.81 7.67
CA ARG A 50 -8.26 -10.69 8.16
C ARG A 50 -8.14 -12.03 7.42
N LYS A 51 -8.47 -12.04 6.12
CA LYS A 51 -8.41 -13.23 5.25
C LYS A 51 -7.26 -13.21 4.25
N ILE A 52 -7.00 -12.05 3.67
CA ILE A 52 -6.01 -11.87 2.61
C ILE A 52 -5.00 -10.83 3.10
N PHE A 53 -3.74 -11.22 3.21
CA PHE A 53 -2.67 -10.36 3.68
C PHE A 53 -1.67 -10.09 2.56
N PRO A 54 -1.06 -8.90 2.54
CA PRO A 54 0.05 -8.64 1.63
C PRO A 54 1.26 -9.48 2.04
N ILE A 55 2.06 -9.91 1.05
CA ILE A 55 3.37 -10.55 1.27
C ILE A 55 4.30 -9.58 2.00
N LYS A 56 4.24 -8.30 1.63
CA LYS A 56 4.94 -7.21 2.28
C LYS A 56 4.30 -5.87 1.92
N THR A 57 4.56 -4.87 2.74
CA THR A 57 4.24 -3.46 2.46
C THR A 57 5.52 -2.62 2.49
N ARG A 58 5.49 -1.44 1.87
CA ARG A 58 6.54 -0.42 1.97
C ARG A 58 5.95 0.98 1.80
N VAL A 59 6.63 1.97 2.37
CA VAL A 59 6.33 3.38 2.17
C VAL A 59 7.44 4.05 1.34
N GLU A 60 7.07 4.89 0.38
CA GLU A 60 8.03 5.61 -0.47
C GLU A 60 7.71 7.10 -0.56
N LYS A 61 8.73 7.95 -0.39
CA LYS A 61 8.65 9.38 -0.67
C LYS A 61 8.67 9.64 -2.17
N VAL A 62 7.78 10.50 -2.65
CA VAL A 62 7.69 10.88 -4.06
C VAL A 62 7.65 12.40 -4.19
N ILE A 63 8.51 12.94 -5.06
CA ILE A 63 8.50 14.36 -5.41
C ILE A 63 7.68 14.50 -6.68
N ILE A 64 6.58 15.27 -6.60
CA ILE A 64 5.75 15.60 -7.76
C ILE A 64 6.09 17.04 -8.16
N LEU A 65 6.36 17.23 -9.46
CA LEU A 65 6.75 18.52 -10.03
C LEU A 65 5.62 19.55 -9.89
#